data_AF-A0A0C9VRC1-F1
#
_entry.id   AF-A0A0C9VRC1-F1
#
_cell.length_a   1.000
_cell.length_b   1.000
_cell.length_c   1.000
_cell.angle_alpha   90.00
_cell.angle_beta   90.00
_cell.angle_gamma   90.00
#
_symmetry.space_group_name_H-M   'P 1'
#
loop_
_entity.id
_entity.type
_entity.pdbx_description
1 polymer ?
#
loop_
_entity_poly.entity_id
_entity_poly.type
_entity_poly.pdbx_seq_one_letter_code
_entity_poly.pdbx_strand_id
1 'polypeptide(L)'
;MGRKSNLAKLRIQLAVKAQEKASEHRDSSPSLACESGSDMDYIPEDPIQQKLIDLEKGVIPEWDDSGSKSDDEDILDEDAEAEARDDAALLTFTSCLQDAQELLDKAQREKNASRKRPKKYLGNSDRTKRCWAQKRCKLIELNPKHKFITHWFHPQPLKTSEVPGKISEAPIAPQAIDLVSEGEETPDQPVCPFVMLKTQTDQIKGYFDNI
;
A
#
# COMPACT_ATOMS: atom_id res chain seq x y z
N MET A 1 -38.38 14.59 -40.67
CA MET A 1 -38.24 15.11 -39.29
C MET A 1 -37.53 14.06 -38.41
N GLY A 2 -36.27 14.29 -38.05
CA GLY A 2 -35.46 13.30 -37.32
C GLY A 2 -35.83 13.22 -35.84
N ARG A 3 -36.25 12.03 -35.38
CA ARG A 3 -36.53 11.76 -33.96
C ARG A 3 -35.20 11.72 -33.21
N LYS A 4 -34.90 12.77 -32.44
CA LYS A 4 -33.72 12.81 -31.56
C LYS A 4 -33.87 11.75 -30.48
N SER A 5 -32.84 10.91 -30.29
CA SER A 5 -32.82 9.85 -29.28
C SER A 5 -32.97 10.43 -27.86
N ASN A 6 -33.62 9.69 -26.96
CA ASN A 6 -33.88 10.15 -25.59
C ASN A 6 -32.59 10.50 -24.82
N LEU A 7 -31.48 9.84 -25.16
CA LEU A 7 -30.17 10.13 -24.60
C LEU A 7 -29.67 11.54 -24.97
N ALA A 8 -29.96 12.01 -26.19
CA ALA A 8 -29.59 13.37 -26.61
C ALA A 8 -30.40 14.42 -25.84
N LYS A 9 -31.68 14.15 -25.55
CA LYS A 9 -32.53 15.03 -24.74
C LYS A 9 -32.02 15.14 -23.30
N LEU A 10 -31.61 14.02 -22.69
CA LEU A 10 -31.06 14.01 -21.32
C LEU A 10 -29.74 14.78 -21.22
N ARG A 11 -28.86 14.66 -22.21
CA ARG A 11 -27.59 15.41 -22.23
C ARG A 11 -27.80 16.92 -22.32
N ILE A 12 -28.78 17.35 -23.12
CA ILE A 12 -29.15 18.77 -23.23
C ILE A 12 -29.73 19.27 -21.91
N GLN A 13 -30.63 18.50 -21.27
CA GLN A 13 -31.20 18.88 -19.97
C GLN A 13 -30.13 18.99 -18.87
N LEU A 14 -29.19 18.05 -18.80
CA LEU A 14 -28.09 18.08 -17.83
C LEU A 14 -27.17 19.29 -18.06
N ALA A 15 -26.90 19.65 -19.32
CA ALA A 15 -26.08 20.81 -19.65
C ALA A 15 -26.76 22.13 -19.27
N VAL A 16 -28.08 22.26 -19.51
CA VAL A 16 -28.85 23.45 -19.12
C VAL A 16 -28.90 23.61 -17.61
N LYS A 17 -29.18 22.53 -16.87
CA LYS A 17 -29.23 22.56 -15.39
C LYS A 17 -27.88 22.89 -14.75
N ALA A 18 -26.77 22.52 -15.40
CA ALA A 18 -25.42 22.89 -14.95
C ALA A 18 -25.11 24.38 -15.15
N GLN A 19 -25.68 25.01 -16.20
CA GLN A 19 -25.51 26.45 -16.45
C GLN A 19 -26.36 27.29 -15.50
N GLU A 20 -27.60 26.90 -15.21
CA GLU A 20 -28.46 27.59 -14.22
C GLU A 20 -27.82 27.61 -12.82
N LYS A 21 -27.25 26.47 -12.40
CA LYS A 21 -26.55 26.38 -11.10
C LYS A 21 -25.26 27.22 -11.04
N ALA A 22 -24.68 27.56 -12.19
CA ALA A 22 -23.48 28.40 -12.26
C ALA A 22 -23.81 29.91 -12.27
N SER A 23 -25.04 30.30 -12.64
CA SER A 23 -25.48 31.70 -12.64
C SER A 23 -26.04 32.18 -11.29
N GLU A 24 -26.56 31.29 -10.43
CA GLU A 24 -27.11 31.66 -9.12
C GLU A 24 -26.06 32.09 -8.07
N HIS A 25 -24.76 31.98 -8.37
CA HIS A 25 -23.69 32.24 -7.39
C HIS A 25 -22.81 33.46 -7.68
N ARG A 26 -23.20 34.36 -8.61
CA ARG A 26 -22.37 35.52 -8.99
C ARG A 26 -22.60 36.83 -8.23
N ASP A 27 -23.64 36.94 -7.40
CA ASP A 27 -23.95 38.20 -6.68
C ASP A 27 -23.86 38.10 -5.15
N SER A 28 -23.05 37.18 -4.62
CA SER A 28 -22.80 37.11 -3.18
C SER A 28 -21.32 36.91 -2.93
N SER A 29 -20.59 38.02 -2.88
CA SER A 29 -19.26 38.09 -2.28
C SER A 29 -19.35 37.65 -0.83
N PRO A 30 -18.75 36.51 -0.42
CA PRO A 30 -18.49 36.28 0.98
C PRO A 30 -17.19 37.01 1.28
N SER A 31 -17.27 38.12 2.00
CA SER A 31 -16.12 38.65 2.73
C SER A 31 -15.61 37.51 3.62
N LEU A 32 -14.45 36.97 3.27
CA LEU A 32 -13.71 36.06 4.14
C LEU A 32 -13.25 36.86 5.36
N ALA A 33 -14.12 36.93 6.36
CA ALA A 33 -13.69 37.12 7.72
C ALA A 33 -12.84 35.89 8.06
N CYS A 34 -11.53 36.09 8.18
CA CYS A 34 -10.64 35.13 8.80
C CYS A 34 -11.03 35.04 10.28
N GLU A 35 -12.05 34.25 10.58
CA GLU A 35 -12.29 33.81 11.95
C GLU A 35 -11.09 32.96 12.33
N SER A 36 -10.25 33.55 13.19
CA SER A 36 -9.15 32.90 13.88
C SER A 36 -9.73 31.76 14.71
N GLY A 37 -9.94 30.61 14.06
CA GLY A 37 -10.20 29.35 14.72
C GLY A 37 -9.02 29.08 15.62
N SER A 38 -9.24 29.27 16.92
CA SER A 38 -8.36 28.79 17.97
C SER A 38 -7.96 27.36 17.62
N ASP A 39 -6.68 27.15 17.34
CA ASP A 39 -6.04 25.85 17.23
C ASP A 39 -6.13 25.21 18.63
N MET A 40 -7.29 24.65 18.93
CA MET A 40 -7.47 23.77 20.06
C MET A 40 -6.78 22.48 19.65
N ASP A 41 -5.63 22.23 20.27
CA ASP A 41 -4.82 21.05 20.08
C ASP A 41 -5.73 19.82 19.97
N TYR A 42 -5.72 19.20 18.79
CA TYR A 42 -6.40 17.94 18.57
C TYR A 42 -5.79 16.93 19.55
N ILE A 43 -6.52 16.62 20.63
CA ILE A 43 -6.22 15.50 21.52
C ILE A 43 -7.00 14.31 20.95
N PRO A 44 -6.35 13.38 20.23
CA PRO A 44 -7.03 12.15 19.85
C PRO A 44 -7.39 11.41 21.13
N GLU A 45 -8.66 11.12 21.34
CA GLU A 45 -9.13 10.21 22.39
C GLU A 45 -8.67 8.78 22.04
N ASP A 46 -7.39 8.51 22.26
CA ASP A 46 -6.83 7.16 22.14
C ASP A 46 -7.15 6.42 23.44
N PRO A 47 -7.96 5.35 23.39
CA PRO A 47 -8.28 4.56 24.58
C PRO A 47 -7.04 3.96 25.27
N ILE A 48 -5.91 3.90 24.58
CA ILE A 48 -4.62 3.47 25.15
C ILE A 48 -4.03 4.55 26.07
N GLN A 49 -4.18 5.84 25.74
CA GLN A 49 -3.67 6.93 26.57
C GLN A 49 -4.45 7.05 27.89
N GLN A 50 -5.77 6.86 27.88
CA GLN A 50 -6.57 6.80 29.11
C GLN A 50 -6.14 5.66 30.02
N LYS A 51 -5.89 4.46 29.46
CA LYS A 51 -5.38 3.33 30.24
C LYS A 51 -4.00 3.60 30.86
N LEU A 52 -3.11 4.32 30.16
CA LEU A 52 -1.82 4.71 30.72
C LEU A 52 -1.96 5.71 31.88
N ILE A 53 -2.87 6.67 31.76
CA ILE A 53 -3.16 7.64 32.82
C ILE A 53 -3.77 6.94 34.05
N ASP A 54 -4.62 5.94 33.84
CA ASP A 54 -5.23 5.18 34.93
C ASP A 54 -4.22 4.24 35.62
N LEU A 55 -3.24 3.72 34.89
CA LEU A 55 -2.09 2.99 35.44
C LEU A 55 -1.13 3.91 36.20
N GLU A 56 -0.88 5.13 35.70
CA GLU A 56 -0.08 6.16 36.37
C GLU A 56 -0.72 6.62 37.69
N LYS A 57 -2.05 6.58 37.78
CA LYS A 57 -2.81 6.85 39.02
C LYS A 57 -2.78 5.69 40.03
N GLY A 58 -1.99 4.64 39.78
CA GLY A 58 -1.63 3.66 40.81
C GLY A 58 -2.68 2.60 41.10
N VAL A 59 -3.66 2.37 40.21
CA VAL A 59 -4.53 1.19 40.31
C VAL A 59 -3.78 -0.01 39.71
N ILE A 60 -2.78 -0.50 40.45
CA ILE A 60 -2.21 -1.82 40.21
C ILE A 60 -3.24 -2.83 40.71
N PRO A 61 -3.74 -3.75 39.87
CA PRO A 61 -4.58 -4.85 40.34
C PRO A 61 -3.86 -5.56 41.48
N GLU A 62 -4.52 -5.67 42.63
CA GLU A 62 -4.02 -6.33 43.83
C GLU A 62 -3.66 -7.79 43.47
N TRP A 63 -2.36 -8.11 43.41
CA TRP A 63 -1.92 -9.50 43.35
C TRP A 63 -2.05 -10.02 44.78
N ASP A 64 -3.13 -10.74 45.04
CA ASP A 64 -3.42 -11.40 46.31
C ASP A 64 -2.32 -12.43 46.62
N ASP A 65 -1.34 -12.02 47.41
CA ASP A 65 -0.29 -12.88 47.95
C ASP A 65 -0.79 -13.51 49.26
N SER A 66 -1.86 -14.29 49.17
CA SER A 66 -2.40 -15.06 50.29
C SER A 66 -1.90 -16.50 50.26
N GLY A 67 -0.72 -16.69 50.83
CA GLY A 67 -0.44 -17.72 51.84
C GLY A 67 -0.64 -19.20 51.49
N SER A 68 0.47 -19.94 51.48
CA SER A 68 0.47 -21.33 51.93
C SER A 68 1.73 -21.63 52.74
N LYS A 69 1.56 -21.68 54.07
CA LYS A 69 2.46 -22.45 54.94
C LYS A 69 1.95 -23.88 54.91
N SER A 70 2.68 -24.78 54.25
CA SER A 70 2.47 -26.22 54.35
C SER A 70 3.74 -26.84 54.91
N ASP A 71 3.64 -27.23 56.16
CA ASP A 71 4.53 -28.16 56.87
C ASP A 71 4.03 -29.56 56.52
N ASP A 72 4.73 -30.28 55.65
CA ASP A 72 4.70 -31.75 55.64
C ASP A 72 5.93 -32.28 54.93
N GLU A 73 6.64 -33.19 55.60
CA GLU A 73 7.84 -33.83 55.12
C GLU A 73 7.51 -34.88 54.04
N ASP A 74 7.79 -34.53 52.79
CA ASP A 74 8.18 -35.47 51.76
C ASP A 74 9.47 -34.93 51.13
N ILE A 75 10.61 -35.52 51.51
CA ILE A 75 11.92 -35.25 50.88
C ILE A 75 11.93 -35.89 49.49
N LEU A 76 11.09 -35.37 48.60
CA LEU A 76 11.37 -35.33 47.18
C LEU A 76 12.33 -34.16 47.00
N ASP A 77 13.43 -34.36 46.28
CA ASP A 77 14.45 -33.33 46.02
C ASP A 77 13.78 -32.00 45.66
N GLU A 78 13.69 -31.09 46.63
CA GLU A 78 12.94 -29.83 46.53
C GLU A 78 13.52 -28.95 45.41
N ASP A 79 14.82 -29.11 45.14
CA ASP A 79 15.53 -28.52 44.00
C ASP A 79 15.01 -29.05 42.64
N ALA A 80 14.69 -30.34 42.51
CA ALA A 80 14.19 -30.92 41.26
C ALA A 80 12.72 -30.53 40.99
N GLU A 81 11.89 -30.39 42.03
CA GLU A 81 10.54 -29.84 41.90
C GLU A 81 10.53 -28.33 41.63
N ALA A 82 11.47 -27.57 42.22
CA ALA A 82 11.62 -26.15 41.95
C ALA A 82 12.07 -25.89 40.50
N GLU A 83 13.01 -26.68 39.97
CA GLU A 83 13.45 -26.61 38.57
C GLU A 83 12.31 -27.01 37.61
N ALA A 84 11.55 -28.07 37.91
CA ALA A 84 10.40 -28.48 37.10
C ALA A 84 9.25 -27.45 37.12
N ARG A 85 9.05 -26.73 38.23
CA ARG A 85 8.10 -25.61 38.29
C ARG A 85 8.54 -24.43 37.42
N ASP A 86 9.83 -24.16 37.32
CA ASP A 86 10.36 -23.11 36.44
C ASP A 86 10.17 -23.46 34.96
N ASP A 87 10.41 -24.71 34.57
CA ASP A 87 10.18 -25.19 33.20
C ASP A 87 8.69 -25.13 32.81
N ALA A 88 7.80 -25.54 33.71
CA ALA A 88 6.36 -25.45 33.48
C ALA A 88 5.91 -23.97 33.34
N ALA A 89 6.44 -23.09 34.20
CA ALA A 89 6.18 -21.65 34.11
C ALA A 89 6.70 -21.08 32.78
N LEU A 90 7.89 -21.46 32.34
CA LEU A 90 8.48 -21.02 31.08
C LEU A 90 7.64 -21.47 29.86
N LEU A 91 7.13 -22.71 29.88
CA LEU A 91 6.24 -23.21 28.82
C LEU A 91 4.92 -22.44 28.78
N THR A 92 4.31 -22.15 29.94
CA THR A 92 3.08 -21.34 29.98
C THR A 92 3.33 -19.91 29.50
N PHE A 93 4.47 -19.32 29.86
CA PHE A 93 4.85 -17.98 29.41
C PHE A 93 5.06 -17.92 27.89
N THR A 94 5.79 -18.89 27.33
CA THR A 94 6.04 -18.95 25.88
C THR A 94 4.75 -19.20 25.10
N SER A 95 3.86 -20.08 25.59
CA SER A 95 2.53 -20.28 25.00
C SER A 95 1.72 -18.99 25.02
N CYS A 96 1.70 -18.28 26.16
CA CYS A 96 0.98 -17.02 26.30
C CYS A 96 1.52 -15.94 25.34
N LEU A 97 2.84 -15.87 25.14
CA LEU A 97 3.43 -14.95 24.15
C LEU A 97 3.04 -15.31 22.71
N GLN A 98 3.01 -16.59 22.37
CA GLN A 98 2.56 -17.05 21.06
C GLN A 98 1.11 -16.67 20.82
N ASP A 99 0.23 -16.94 21.79
CA ASP A 99 -1.18 -16.57 21.72
C ASP A 99 -1.37 -15.06 21.57
N ALA A 100 -0.60 -14.26 22.31
CA ALA A 100 -0.62 -12.80 22.21
C ALA A 100 -0.19 -12.31 20.82
N GLN A 101 0.84 -12.91 20.23
CA GLN A 101 1.30 -12.59 18.89
C GLN A 101 0.23 -12.95 17.84
N GLU A 102 -0.41 -14.11 17.95
CA GLU A 102 -1.47 -14.53 17.05
C GLU A 102 -2.67 -13.58 17.09
N LEU A 103 -3.06 -13.12 18.29
CA LEU A 103 -4.12 -12.14 18.47
C LEU A 103 -3.77 -10.80 17.78
N LEU A 104 -2.52 -10.34 17.91
CA LEU A 104 -2.05 -9.11 17.27
C LEU A 104 -2.09 -9.24 15.74
N ASP A 105 -1.60 -10.35 15.20
CA ASP A 105 -1.60 -10.62 13.77
C ASP A 105 -3.03 -10.73 13.20
N LYS A 106 -3.93 -11.34 13.97
CA LYS A 106 -5.35 -11.43 13.61
C LYS A 106 -6.00 -10.05 13.56
N ALA A 107 -5.80 -9.23 14.60
CA ALA A 107 -6.31 -7.86 14.64
C ALA A 107 -5.74 -7.00 13.50
N GLN A 108 -4.45 -7.16 13.17
CA GLN A 108 -3.83 -6.46 12.05
C GLN A 108 -4.41 -6.92 10.70
N ARG A 109 -4.68 -8.22 10.52
CA ARG A 109 -5.34 -8.76 9.33
C ARG A 109 -6.77 -8.24 9.18
N GLU A 110 -7.56 -8.22 10.25
CA GLU A 110 -8.92 -7.68 10.26
C GLU A 110 -8.95 -6.17 9.96
N LYS A 111 -8.03 -5.41 10.56
CA LYS A 111 -7.85 -3.98 10.26
C LYS A 111 -7.46 -3.75 8.81
N ASN A 112 -6.65 -4.63 8.21
CA ASN A 112 -6.27 -4.51 6.81
C ASN A 112 -7.39 -4.95 5.85
N ALA A 113 -8.17 -5.97 6.21
CA ALA A 113 -9.30 -6.47 5.43
C ALA A 113 -10.46 -5.48 5.39
N SER A 114 -10.70 -4.76 6.50
CA SER A 114 -11.74 -3.72 6.59
C SER A 114 -11.37 -2.41 5.86
N ARG A 115 -10.13 -2.26 5.38
CA ARG A 115 -9.73 -1.04 4.67
C ARG A 115 -10.33 -0.96 3.28
N LYS A 116 -11.08 0.12 3.04
CA LYS A 116 -11.58 0.50 1.71
C LYS A 116 -10.46 0.77 0.69
N ARG A 117 -9.27 1.18 1.14
CA ARG A 117 -8.13 1.52 0.27
C ARG A 117 -6.85 0.78 0.68
N PRO A 118 -6.08 0.26 -0.29
CA PRO A 118 -4.85 -0.46 -0.01
C PRO A 118 -3.83 0.42 0.72
N LYS A 119 -3.02 -0.17 1.59
CA LYS A 119 -1.98 0.55 2.36
C LYS A 119 -0.84 1.05 1.48
N LYS A 120 -0.53 0.32 0.41
CA LYS A 120 0.56 0.61 -0.51
C LYS A 120 0.00 0.84 -1.91
N TYR A 121 0.65 1.72 -2.66
CA TYR A 121 0.34 1.90 -4.07
C TYR A 121 0.81 0.67 -4.86
N LEU A 122 -0.11 -0.02 -5.53
CA LEU A 122 0.18 -1.20 -6.35
C LEU A 122 0.50 -0.85 -7.81
N GLY A 123 0.60 0.45 -8.13
CA GLY A 123 0.76 0.91 -9.50
C GLY A 123 -0.56 1.33 -10.15
N ASN A 124 -0.44 1.79 -11.40
CA ASN A 124 -1.57 2.21 -12.21
C ASN A 124 -2.42 1.00 -12.63
N SER A 125 -3.75 1.18 -12.69
CA SER A 125 -4.64 0.16 -13.26
C SER A 125 -4.34 -0.11 -14.74
N ASP A 126 -4.69 -1.29 -15.23
CA ASP A 126 -4.48 -1.64 -16.65
C ASP A 126 -5.26 -0.74 -17.61
N ARG A 127 -6.44 -0.29 -17.20
CA ARG A 127 -7.20 0.72 -17.94
C ARG A 127 -6.41 2.01 -18.06
N THR A 128 -5.81 2.47 -16.96
CA THR A 128 -4.98 3.67 -16.93
C THR A 128 -3.73 3.49 -17.82
N LYS A 129 -3.03 2.36 -17.70
CA LYS A 129 -1.87 2.03 -18.55
C LYS A 129 -2.25 2.04 -20.04
N ARG A 130 -3.36 1.40 -20.42
CA ARG A 130 -3.85 1.37 -21.81
C ARG A 130 -4.22 2.76 -22.32
N CYS A 131 -4.86 3.58 -21.47
CA CYS A 131 -5.18 4.96 -21.83
C CYS A 131 -3.91 5.79 -22.09
N TRP A 132 -2.88 5.65 -21.25
CA TRP A 132 -1.59 6.31 -21.45
C TRP A 132 -0.86 5.82 -22.70
N ALA A 133 -0.89 4.50 -22.97
CA ALA A 133 -0.33 3.93 -24.19
C ALA A 133 -1.00 4.51 -25.45
N GLN A 134 -2.34 4.55 -25.49
CA GLN A 134 -3.08 5.15 -26.61
C GLN A 134 -2.75 6.64 -26.79
N LYS A 135 -2.64 7.40 -25.69
CA LYS A 135 -2.23 8.81 -25.76
C LYS A 135 -0.82 8.96 -26.33
N ARG A 136 0.13 8.07 -25.95
CA ARG A 136 1.47 8.04 -26.54
C ARG A 136 1.43 7.73 -28.03
N CYS A 137 0.66 6.73 -28.46
CA CYS A 137 0.51 6.40 -29.88
C CYS A 137 -0.01 7.60 -30.68
N LYS A 138 -1.08 8.24 -30.21
CA LYS A 138 -1.64 9.44 -30.85
C LYS A 138 -0.65 10.60 -30.94
N LEU A 139 0.18 10.80 -29.92
CA LEU A 139 1.22 11.83 -29.94
C LEU A 139 2.28 11.56 -31.00
N ILE A 140 2.68 10.29 -31.18
CA ILE A 140 3.62 9.89 -32.23
C ILE A 140 3.00 10.05 -33.62
N GLU A 141 1.73 9.65 -33.79
CA GLU A 141 0.99 9.80 -35.04
C GLU A 141 0.90 11.27 -35.48
N LEU A 142 0.61 12.19 -34.54
CA LEU A 142 0.55 13.62 -34.82
C LEU A 142 1.94 14.24 -35.01
N ASN A 143 2.95 13.75 -34.29
CA ASN A 143 4.31 14.28 -34.30
C ASN A 143 5.34 13.14 -34.38
N PRO A 144 5.69 12.65 -35.58
CA PRO A 144 6.58 11.51 -35.74
C PRO A 144 8.01 11.77 -35.27
N LYS A 145 8.40 13.05 -35.10
CA LYS A 145 9.71 13.45 -34.56
C LYS A 145 9.73 13.56 -33.02
N HIS A 146 8.60 13.36 -32.35
CA HIS A 146 8.51 13.50 -30.90
C HIS A 146 9.27 12.35 -30.20
N LYS A 147 10.27 12.71 -29.37
CA LYS A 147 11.05 11.75 -28.57
C LYS A 147 10.60 11.83 -27.12
N PHE A 148 10.20 10.69 -26.54
CA PHE A 148 9.88 10.61 -25.12
C PHE A 148 11.15 10.48 -24.29
N ILE A 149 11.19 11.11 -23.12
CA ILE A 149 12.24 10.90 -22.12
C ILE A 149 12.14 9.47 -21.62
N THR A 150 13.09 8.62 -22.00
CA THR A 150 13.18 7.22 -21.55
C THR A 150 13.99 7.09 -20.26
N HIS A 151 14.95 7.99 -20.05
CA HIS A 151 15.85 7.96 -18.91
C HIS A 151 15.84 9.33 -18.23
N TRP A 152 15.22 9.40 -17.05
CA TRP A 152 15.11 10.62 -16.27
C TRP A 152 16.39 10.93 -15.46
N PHE A 153 17.15 9.89 -15.12
CA PHE A 153 18.35 10.00 -14.31
C PHE A 153 19.41 9.04 -14.85
N HIS A 154 20.27 9.53 -15.74
CA HIS A 154 21.58 8.92 -15.90
C HIS A 154 22.53 9.64 -14.95
N PRO A 155 23.00 9.01 -13.86
CA PRO A 155 24.11 9.57 -13.12
C PRO A 155 25.25 9.75 -14.12
N GLN A 156 25.75 10.98 -14.24
CA GLN A 156 26.94 11.26 -15.03
C GLN A 156 28.03 10.33 -14.49
N PRO A 157 28.71 9.53 -15.34
CA PRO A 157 29.86 8.78 -14.86
C PRO A 157 30.83 9.80 -14.30
N LEU A 158 31.13 9.69 -13.00
CA LEU A 158 32.15 10.48 -12.33
C LEU A 158 33.41 10.27 -13.15
N LYS A 159 33.84 11.30 -13.89
CA LYS A 159 35.16 11.31 -14.48
C LYS A 159 36.11 11.33 -13.29
N THR A 160 36.61 10.16 -12.91
CA THR A 160 37.76 10.02 -12.03
C THR A 160 38.89 10.78 -12.72
N SER A 161 39.06 12.04 -12.34
CA SER A 161 40.28 12.77 -12.64
C SER A 161 41.40 11.95 -12.05
N GLU A 162 42.20 11.34 -12.91
CA GLU A 162 43.44 10.70 -12.55
C GLU A 162 44.28 11.73 -11.80
N VAL A 163 44.36 11.57 -10.48
CA VAL A 163 45.39 12.19 -9.66
C VAL A 163 46.59 11.25 -9.73
N PRO A 164 47.70 11.60 -10.39
CA PRO A 164 48.91 10.78 -10.35
C PRO A 164 49.59 11.04 -9.00
N GLY A 165 49.09 10.38 -7.96
CA GLY A 165 49.66 10.37 -6.62
C GLY A 165 50.10 8.96 -6.26
N LYS A 166 51.36 8.64 -6.54
CA LYS A 166 52.03 7.44 -6.01
C LYS A 166 51.94 7.45 -4.49
N ILE A 167 51.20 6.53 -3.90
CA ILE A 167 51.54 5.97 -2.59
C ILE A 167 51.33 4.46 -2.70
N SER A 168 52.46 3.77 -2.62
CA SER A 168 52.56 2.34 -2.44
C SER A 168 52.03 1.94 -1.07
N GLU A 169 51.01 1.09 -1.02
CA GLU A 169 50.79 0.21 0.12
C GLU A 169 50.04 -1.05 -0.33
N ALA A 170 50.46 -2.19 0.22
CA ALA A 170 50.25 -3.54 -0.29
C ALA A 170 48.78 -4.05 -0.17
N PRO A 171 48.40 -5.09 -0.95
CA PRO A 171 47.01 -5.56 -1.01
C PRO A 171 46.64 -6.45 0.17
N ILE A 172 45.59 -6.07 0.89
CA ILE A 172 44.85 -6.98 1.77
C ILE A 172 43.77 -7.65 0.91
N ALA A 173 43.89 -8.97 0.76
CA ALA A 173 43.00 -9.80 -0.03
C ALA A 173 41.60 -9.93 0.61
N PRO A 174 40.51 -9.60 -0.12
CA PRO A 174 39.21 -10.18 0.17
C PRO A 174 39.11 -11.57 -0.49
N GLN A 175 38.79 -12.56 0.34
CA GLN A 175 38.63 -13.95 -0.04
C GLN A 175 37.51 -14.12 -1.09
N ALA A 176 37.75 -15.02 -2.03
CA ALA A 176 36.82 -15.41 -3.07
C ALA A 176 35.55 -16.01 -2.48
N ILE A 177 34.41 -15.47 -2.90
CA ILE A 177 33.12 -16.16 -2.80
C ILE A 177 32.74 -16.50 -4.24
N ASP A 178 33.01 -17.74 -4.63
CA ASP A 178 32.50 -18.33 -5.86
C ASP A 178 30.98 -18.49 -5.72
N LEU A 179 30.22 -17.63 -6.41
CA LEU A 179 28.80 -17.86 -6.67
C LEU A 179 28.56 -17.83 -8.18
N VAL A 180 28.67 -19.05 -8.69
CA VAL A 180 28.13 -19.63 -9.93
C VAL A 180 27.20 -18.70 -10.72
N SER A 181 27.75 -18.30 -11.88
CA SER A 181 27.05 -17.92 -13.10
C SER A 181 26.09 -19.02 -13.55
N GLU A 182 24.83 -18.67 -13.85
CA GLU A 182 24.20 -18.94 -15.15
C GLU A 182 22.75 -18.39 -15.17
N GLY A 183 22.46 -17.56 -16.16
CA GLY A 183 21.16 -16.94 -16.35
C GLY A 183 21.22 -15.89 -17.46
N GLU A 184 21.45 -16.34 -18.70
CA GLU A 184 21.22 -15.53 -19.90
C GLU A 184 19.74 -15.10 -19.95
N GLU A 185 19.44 -13.85 -19.61
CA GLU A 185 18.17 -13.22 -20.01
C GLU A 185 18.45 -12.24 -21.14
N THR A 186 18.05 -12.68 -22.33
CA THR A 186 17.98 -11.89 -23.56
C THR A 186 17.07 -10.68 -23.34
N PRO A 187 17.43 -9.47 -23.79
CA PRO A 187 16.53 -8.33 -23.74
C PRO A 187 15.38 -8.54 -24.74
N ASP A 188 14.24 -8.89 -24.19
CA ASP A 188 12.95 -9.06 -24.86
C ASP A 188 12.57 -7.73 -25.55
N GLN A 189 12.87 -7.63 -26.84
CA GLN A 189 12.39 -6.55 -27.67
C GLN A 189 10.86 -6.65 -27.74
N PRO A 190 10.10 -5.54 -27.59
CA PRO A 190 8.68 -5.57 -27.85
C PRO A 190 8.44 -5.69 -29.36
N VAL A 191 8.49 -6.92 -29.86
CA VAL A 191 7.86 -7.26 -31.13
C VAL A 191 6.36 -7.13 -30.87
N CYS A 192 5.75 -6.10 -31.44
CA CYS A 192 4.30 -6.03 -31.57
C CYS A 192 3.92 -6.66 -32.92
N PRO A 193 3.67 -7.98 -33.04
CA PRO A 193 2.82 -8.45 -34.11
C PRO A 193 1.39 -8.24 -33.64
N PHE A 194 0.86 -7.03 -33.87
CA PHE A 194 -0.58 -6.82 -33.89
C PHE A 194 -1.12 -7.54 -35.12
N VAL A 195 -1.30 -8.86 -35.01
CA VAL A 195 -1.99 -9.64 -36.03
C VAL A 195 -3.47 -9.31 -35.87
N MET A 196 -4.00 -8.52 -36.80
CA MET A 196 -5.44 -8.33 -36.95
C MET A 196 -6.07 -9.70 -37.24
N LEU A 197 -6.58 -10.37 -36.22
CA LEU A 197 -7.64 -11.35 -36.39
C LEU A 197 -8.89 -10.56 -36.81
N LYS A 198 -9.06 -10.40 -38.12
CA LYS A 198 -10.33 -10.03 -38.73
C LYS A 198 -11.31 -11.16 -38.40
N THR A 199 -12.12 -10.99 -37.37
CA THR A 199 -13.32 -11.81 -37.21
C THR A 199 -14.29 -11.38 -38.30
N GLN A 200 -14.37 -12.25 -39.32
CA GLN A 200 -15.35 -12.18 -40.39
C GLN A 200 -16.73 -12.33 -39.75
N THR A 201 -17.50 -11.24 -39.74
CA THR A 201 -18.89 -11.21 -39.32
C THR A 201 -19.73 -11.65 -40.51
N ASP A 202 -19.84 -12.96 -40.71
CA ASP A 202 -20.79 -13.53 -41.64
C ASP A 202 -22.15 -13.73 -40.95
N GLN A 203 -23.09 -12.88 -41.38
CA GLN A 203 -24.50 -13.18 -41.63
C GLN A 203 -25.28 -13.95 -40.55
N ILE A 204 -25.95 -13.21 -39.67
CA ILE A 204 -27.27 -13.62 -39.16
C ILE A 204 -28.28 -12.58 -39.66
N LYS A 205 -28.68 -12.75 -40.92
CA LYS A 205 -29.89 -12.15 -41.50
C LYS A 205 -30.97 -13.22 -41.47
N GLY A 206 -32.12 -12.86 -40.91
CA GLY A 206 -33.37 -13.58 -41.08
C GLY A 206 -33.77 -14.39 -39.86
N TYR A 207 -34.87 -13.95 -39.25
CA TYR A 207 -35.86 -14.68 -38.43
C TYR A 207 -36.24 -13.86 -37.20
N PHE A 208 -36.94 -12.73 -37.42
CA PHE A 208 -37.85 -12.17 -36.44
C PHE A 208 -38.86 -11.28 -37.16
N ASP A 209 -39.69 -11.92 -37.98
CA ASP A 209 -41.00 -11.40 -38.39
C ASP A 209 -41.96 -12.61 -38.33
N ASN A 210 -42.67 -12.72 -37.20
CA ASN A 210 -43.95 -13.40 -37.00
C ASN A 210 -44.19 -13.60 -35.50
N ILE A 211 -44.63 -12.55 -34.79
CA ILE A 211 -45.69 -12.56 -33.76
C ILE A 211 -46.31 -11.16 -33.75
#